data_AF-A0A428ZQL4-F1
#
_entry.id   AF-A0A428ZQL4-F1
#
_cell.length_a   1.000
_cell.length_b   1.000
_cell.length_c   1.000
_cell.angle_alpha   90.00
_cell.angle_beta   90.00
_cell.angle_gamma   90.00
#
_symmetry.space_group_name_H-M   'P 1'
#
loop_
_entity.id
_entity.type
_entity.pdbx_description
1 polymer ?
#
loop_
_entity_poly.entity_id
_entity_poly.type
_entity_poly.pdbx_seq_one_letter_code
_entity_poly.pdbx_strand_id
1 'polypeptide(L)'
;MNRTTLSLIAGVGALAAVTGFAALTSPDASGASPAKAAAELPVERTSLVCPAPSSSDLAETTYTSFTPVTKGTASDGKAELLSAGEESGAAAGDKGAKDEKAGKDEKAGKDEKAAADKPVLTAKEPGKPVTEDASGADSPALVGTADGKFAPGWTVQQTTQVAAGTGRGLQGVNCTAPDTEFWFPGASTAPDRTDYVHLTNPDDSAAVVDIELYGKDGALETTVGEGITVQPHSGEPILLSTLTSEKQDNVTVHVSVRSGRVGASVQALDDKLGGDWLAASVDPTGSLVLPGIPKDATAVRLVVFAPGEADADLKVRLASPSGSITPAGNETLHVKGGMTSAVDLGDVMRGEPGSLVLTPSDHSVPVVAAVRVVRGKGAAQETAFIPAGRAVGKRATAVDNTAKGTKLSVTAPSATAKIKVTASAGSEGGSAVSKTYTVKSGTTQEVEVPVPSGLKGTYALTVETVSGGPVYASRTLTSSLDGVSAFTVQALSDDRGMVAVPEADEDLSVLQK
;
A
#
# COMPACT_ATOMS: atom_id res chain seq x y z
N MET A 1 30.44 72.78 33.26
CA MET A 1 30.49 71.76 32.19
C MET A 1 31.01 70.39 32.64
N ASN A 2 30.93 70.01 33.93
CA ASN A 2 31.50 68.73 34.43
C ASN A 2 30.50 67.78 35.11
N ARG A 3 29.18 68.08 35.15
CA ARG A 3 28.19 67.22 35.84
C ARG A 3 27.46 66.24 34.91
N THR A 4 27.29 66.60 33.64
CA THR A 4 26.63 65.77 32.63
C THR A 4 27.52 64.64 32.11
N THR A 5 28.83 64.88 31.97
CA THR A 5 29.81 63.87 31.53
C THR A 5 30.03 62.77 32.56
N LEU A 6 30.03 63.13 33.86
CA LEU A 6 30.15 62.17 34.96
C LEU A 6 28.91 61.27 35.09
N SER A 7 27.71 61.80 34.83
CA SER A 7 26.47 61.02 34.84
C SER A 7 26.36 60.06 33.66
N LEU A 8 26.88 60.45 32.49
CA LEU A 8 26.92 59.59 31.31
C LEU A 8 27.91 58.42 31.49
N ILE A 9 29.10 58.69 32.07
CA ILE A 9 30.10 57.65 32.35
C ILE A 9 29.60 56.69 33.44
N ALA A 10 28.94 57.20 34.49
CA ALA A 10 28.31 56.35 35.51
C ALA A 10 27.17 55.50 34.94
N GLY A 11 26.35 56.06 34.04
CA GLY A 11 25.28 55.32 33.35
C GLY A 11 25.81 54.23 32.42
N VAL A 12 26.87 54.52 31.64
CA VAL A 12 27.51 53.53 30.76
C VAL A 12 28.23 52.45 31.56
N GLY A 13 28.89 52.80 32.67
CA GLY A 13 29.52 51.84 33.57
C GLY A 13 28.52 50.90 34.23
N ALA A 14 27.38 51.42 34.69
CA ALA A 14 26.30 50.60 35.25
C ALA A 14 25.66 49.69 34.17
N LEU A 15 25.45 50.20 32.95
CA LEU A 15 24.88 49.41 31.86
C LEU A 15 25.84 48.32 31.37
N ALA A 16 27.15 48.58 31.36
CA ALA A 16 28.18 47.58 31.05
C ALA A 16 28.34 46.53 32.15
N ALA A 17 28.20 46.91 33.42
CA ALA A 17 28.20 45.98 34.54
C ALA A 17 26.95 45.08 34.55
N VAL A 18 25.77 45.64 34.23
CA VAL A 18 24.51 44.87 34.17
C VAL A 18 24.46 43.97 32.93
N THR A 19 24.94 44.42 31.77
CA THR A 19 25.05 43.55 30.58
C THR A 19 26.15 42.50 30.73
N GLY A 20 27.26 42.84 31.41
CA GLY A 20 28.31 41.88 31.77
C GLY A 20 27.84 40.82 32.77
N PHE A 21 27.07 41.21 33.79
CA PHE A 21 26.48 40.26 34.74
C PHE A 21 25.40 39.41 34.09
N ALA A 22 24.53 39.99 33.24
CA ALA A 22 23.51 39.23 32.49
C ALA A 22 24.13 38.25 31.47
N ALA A 23 25.30 38.54 30.89
CA ALA A 23 26.03 37.61 30.02
C ALA A 23 26.74 36.50 30.81
N LEU A 24 27.16 36.76 32.05
CA LEU A 24 27.82 35.79 32.95
C LEU A 24 26.82 34.96 33.78
N THR A 25 25.57 35.42 33.92
CA THR A 25 24.48 34.71 34.62
C THR A 25 23.31 34.42 33.69
N SER A 26 23.53 34.42 32.37
CA SER A 26 22.58 33.77 31.47
C SER A 26 22.47 32.33 31.95
N PRO A 27 21.27 31.83 32.31
CA PRO A 27 21.10 30.40 32.49
C PRO A 27 21.69 29.78 31.23
N ASP A 28 22.58 28.80 31.37
CA ASP A 28 22.93 27.94 30.25
C ASP A 28 21.61 27.66 29.54
N ALA A 29 21.49 28.11 28.29
CA ALA A 29 20.35 27.77 27.47
C ALA A 29 20.27 26.27 27.61
N SER A 30 19.29 25.78 28.38
CA SER A 30 19.27 24.41 28.87
C SER A 30 19.55 23.59 27.66
N GLY A 31 20.74 22.99 27.62
CA GLY A 31 21.23 22.36 26.41
C GLY A 31 20.12 21.42 26.04
N ALA A 32 19.39 21.74 24.97
CA ALA A 32 18.44 20.82 24.41
C ALA A 32 19.37 19.72 23.96
N SER A 33 19.55 18.73 24.83
CA SER A 33 20.23 17.50 24.49
C SER A 33 19.58 17.12 23.17
N PRO A 34 20.36 16.93 22.10
CA PRO A 34 19.77 16.60 20.80
C PRO A 34 18.78 15.48 21.07
N ALA A 35 17.51 15.71 20.74
CA ALA A 35 16.43 14.80 21.09
C ALA A 35 16.92 13.39 20.73
N LYS A 36 17.15 12.58 21.77
CA LYS A 36 17.76 11.28 21.59
C LYS A 36 16.86 10.52 20.63
N ALA A 37 17.44 9.98 19.56
CA ALA A 37 16.66 9.23 18.59
C ALA A 37 15.88 8.14 19.35
N ALA A 38 14.56 8.09 19.12
CA ALA A 38 13.69 7.11 19.76
C ALA A 38 14.26 5.70 19.59
N ALA A 39 14.14 4.87 20.63
CA ALA A 39 14.52 3.48 20.51
C ALA A 39 13.63 2.81 19.47
N GLU A 40 14.21 1.97 18.62
CA GLU A 40 13.42 1.19 17.67
C GLU A 40 13.30 -0.24 18.14
N LEU A 41 12.06 -0.68 18.29
CA LEU A 41 11.73 -2.03 18.73
C LEU A 41 10.99 -2.77 17.61
N PRO A 42 11.15 -4.10 17.53
CA PRO A 42 10.35 -4.91 16.63
C PRO A 42 8.86 -4.77 16.94
N VAL A 43 8.02 -4.74 15.92
CA VAL A 43 6.57 -4.73 16.10
C VAL A 43 6.09 -6.04 16.72
N GLU A 44 5.32 -5.96 17.80
CA GLU A 44 4.85 -7.15 18.53
C GLU A 44 3.57 -7.75 17.95
N ARG A 45 2.76 -6.96 17.23
CA ARG A 45 1.51 -7.42 16.60
C ARG A 45 1.26 -6.69 15.28
N THR A 46 0.90 -7.46 14.27
CA THR A 46 0.53 -6.97 12.93
C THR A 46 -0.83 -7.55 12.56
N SER A 47 -1.68 -6.74 11.91
CA SER A 47 -2.91 -7.22 11.29
C SER A 47 -2.96 -6.75 9.84
N LEU A 48 -3.37 -7.65 8.96
CA LEU A 48 -3.50 -7.42 7.52
C LEU A 48 -4.85 -7.95 7.06
N VAL A 49 -5.39 -7.39 5.99
CA VAL A 49 -6.60 -7.89 5.34
C VAL A 49 -6.38 -8.08 3.85
N CYS A 50 -6.90 -9.18 3.32
CA CYS A 50 -6.86 -9.51 1.91
C CYS A 50 -8.29 -9.40 1.34
N PRO A 51 -8.52 -8.68 0.23
CA PRO A 51 -9.84 -8.65 -0.39
C PRO A 51 -10.20 -10.02 -0.98
N ALA A 52 -11.49 -10.26 -1.21
CA ALA A 52 -11.92 -11.46 -1.95
C ALA A 52 -11.24 -11.49 -3.34
N PRO A 53 -10.61 -12.60 -3.74
CA PRO A 53 -9.69 -12.61 -4.88
C PRO A 53 -10.35 -12.40 -6.23
N SER A 54 -11.52 -12.98 -6.46
CA SER A 54 -12.20 -12.91 -7.73
C SER A 54 -13.64 -13.36 -7.61
N SER A 55 -14.50 -12.85 -8.49
CA SER A 55 -15.85 -13.38 -8.72
C SER A 55 -15.92 -14.38 -9.89
N SER A 56 -14.76 -14.82 -10.42
CA SER A 56 -14.68 -15.73 -11.57
C SER A 56 -14.50 -17.18 -11.15
N ASP A 57 -15.31 -18.08 -11.71
CA ASP A 57 -15.15 -19.54 -11.55
C ASP A 57 -13.83 -20.07 -12.12
N LEU A 58 -13.14 -19.27 -12.96
CA LEU A 58 -11.87 -19.61 -13.60
C LEU A 58 -10.67 -18.99 -12.88
N ALA A 59 -10.86 -18.47 -11.66
CA ALA A 59 -9.80 -17.87 -10.86
C ALA A 59 -8.98 -18.94 -10.15
N GLU A 60 -7.66 -18.85 -10.27
CA GLU A 60 -6.69 -19.63 -9.49
C GLU A 60 -5.88 -18.65 -8.64
N THR A 61 -5.99 -18.76 -7.33
CA THR A 61 -5.40 -17.82 -6.36
C THR A 61 -4.36 -18.51 -5.50
N THR A 62 -3.19 -17.89 -5.36
CA THR A 62 -2.17 -18.29 -4.39
C THR A 62 -2.03 -17.21 -3.33
N TYR A 63 -2.17 -17.60 -2.07
CA TYR A 63 -1.81 -16.81 -0.91
C TYR A 63 -0.39 -17.15 -0.49
N THR A 64 0.49 -16.17 -0.37
CA THR A 64 1.84 -16.36 0.18
C THR A 64 2.05 -15.51 1.42
N SER A 65 2.55 -16.13 2.48
CA SER A 65 2.88 -15.46 3.75
C SER A 65 4.36 -15.59 4.07
N PHE A 66 4.95 -14.53 4.60
CA PHE A 66 6.35 -14.52 5.02
C PHE A 66 6.59 -13.49 6.14
N THR A 67 7.45 -13.85 7.09
CA THR A 67 8.01 -12.89 8.06
C THR A 67 9.54 -12.90 7.95
N PRO A 68 10.21 -11.76 7.74
CA PRO A 68 11.66 -11.68 7.85
C PRO A 68 12.15 -12.02 9.26
N VAL A 69 13.28 -12.72 9.38
CA VAL A 69 13.89 -12.98 10.70
C VAL A 69 14.38 -11.67 11.31
N THR A 70 13.77 -11.26 12.42
CA THR A 70 14.06 -9.98 13.10
C THR A 70 14.62 -10.23 14.49
N LYS A 71 15.76 -9.60 14.82
CA LYS A 71 16.41 -9.71 16.13
C LYS A 71 15.64 -8.94 17.20
N GLY A 72 15.71 -9.40 18.45
CA GLY A 72 15.07 -8.71 19.59
C GLY A 72 13.57 -8.98 19.74
N THR A 73 13.08 -10.02 19.05
CA THR A 73 11.68 -10.48 19.14
C THR A 73 11.52 -11.51 20.25
N ALA A 74 10.28 -11.66 20.75
CA ALA A 74 9.90 -12.80 21.59
C ALA A 74 10.15 -14.13 20.87
N SER A 75 10.29 -15.24 21.60
CA SER A 75 10.58 -16.56 21.01
C SER A 75 9.34 -17.30 20.51
N ASP A 76 8.16 -16.89 20.96
CA ASP A 76 6.85 -17.44 20.67
C ASP A 76 6.02 -16.53 19.76
N GLY A 77 4.78 -16.95 19.50
CA GLY A 77 3.78 -16.26 18.71
C GLY A 77 3.29 -17.06 17.50
N LYS A 78 2.35 -16.49 16.76
CA LYS A 78 1.76 -17.11 15.56
C LYS A 78 1.49 -16.09 14.46
N ALA A 79 1.29 -16.56 13.23
CA ALA A 79 0.76 -15.76 12.14
C ALA A 79 -0.20 -16.59 11.29
N GLU A 80 -1.42 -16.10 11.10
CA GLU A 80 -2.54 -16.84 10.53
C GLU A 80 -3.43 -15.94 9.67
N LEU A 81 -4.02 -16.53 8.62
CA LEU A 81 -5.11 -15.96 7.82
C LEU A 81 -6.38 -16.75 8.06
N LEU A 82 -7.48 -16.05 8.34
CA LEU A 82 -8.83 -16.59 8.58
C LEU A 82 -9.80 -16.02 7.54
N SER A 83 -10.84 -16.78 7.19
CA SER A 83 -11.92 -16.30 6.33
C SER A 83 -12.68 -15.15 6.99
N ALA A 84 -12.93 -14.08 6.24
CA ALA A 84 -13.90 -13.06 6.61
C ALA A 84 -15.32 -13.55 6.25
N GLY A 85 -16.20 -13.69 7.24
CA GLY A 85 -17.63 -13.98 7.06
C GLY A 85 -18.11 -15.23 7.81
N GLU A 86 -17.23 -15.93 8.53
CA GLU A 86 -17.56 -17.22 9.16
C GLU A 86 -17.75 -17.20 10.68
N GLU A 87 -17.59 -16.06 11.37
CA GLU A 87 -17.95 -15.91 12.80
C GLU A 87 -19.04 -14.86 13.03
N SER A 88 -20.30 -15.28 13.24
CA SER A 88 -21.22 -14.73 14.26
C SER A 88 -22.64 -15.33 14.15
N GLY A 89 -22.76 -16.63 14.38
CA GLY A 89 -24.03 -17.29 14.67
C GLY A 89 -24.32 -17.41 16.17
N ALA A 90 -24.07 -16.36 16.96
CA ALA A 90 -24.44 -16.36 18.38
C ALA A 90 -24.84 -14.96 18.86
N ALA A 91 -26.12 -14.86 19.25
CA ALA A 91 -26.76 -13.78 20.02
C ALA A 91 -27.32 -12.56 19.25
N ALA A 92 -28.40 -12.78 18.51
CA ALA A 92 -29.56 -11.89 18.52
C ALA A 92 -30.82 -12.73 18.32
N GLY A 93 -31.71 -12.77 19.33
CA GLY A 93 -32.83 -13.70 19.39
C GLY A 93 -34.12 -13.16 18.76
N ASP A 94 -35.05 -14.07 18.50
CA ASP A 94 -36.47 -13.84 18.81
C ASP A 94 -37.20 -15.17 19.09
N LYS A 95 -38.14 -15.10 20.04
CA LYS A 95 -38.96 -16.18 20.56
C LYS A 95 -40.20 -16.38 19.69
N GLY A 96 -40.44 -17.60 19.23
CA GLY A 96 -41.74 -18.02 18.67
C GLY A 96 -42.01 -19.49 18.99
N ALA A 97 -43.05 -19.74 19.78
CA ALA A 97 -43.44 -21.06 20.27
C ALA A 97 -44.34 -21.85 19.30
N LYS A 98 -44.44 -23.18 19.56
CA LYS A 98 -45.38 -24.23 19.07
C LYS A 98 -44.89 -25.05 17.87
N ASP A 99 -45.10 -26.37 17.77
CA ASP A 99 -45.72 -27.41 18.59
C ASP A 99 -45.17 -28.78 18.12
N GLU A 100 -45.33 -29.79 18.97
CA GLU A 100 -44.85 -31.18 18.83
C GLU A 100 -45.33 -31.92 17.56
N LYS A 101 -44.45 -32.73 16.95
CA LYS A 101 -44.79 -34.09 16.51
C LYS A 101 -43.54 -34.95 16.26
N ALA A 102 -43.53 -36.11 16.92
CA ALA A 102 -42.54 -37.15 16.78
C ALA A 102 -42.66 -37.90 15.44
N GLY A 103 -41.53 -38.07 14.76
CA GLY A 103 -41.34 -38.95 13.61
C GLY A 103 -39.87 -39.32 13.53
N LYS A 104 -39.57 -40.62 13.64
CA LYS A 104 -38.23 -41.22 13.51
C LYS A 104 -37.76 -41.17 12.05
N ASP A 105 -36.44 -41.24 11.93
CA ASP A 105 -35.63 -41.53 10.74
C ASP A 105 -35.22 -40.32 9.89
N GLU A 106 -34.01 -39.82 10.12
CA GLU A 106 -32.96 -39.66 9.10
C GLU A 106 -31.64 -39.22 9.76
N LYS A 107 -30.56 -39.98 9.52
CA LYS A 107 -29.19 -39.53 9.77
C LYS A 107 -28.84 -38.51 8.69
N ALA A 108 -28.87 -37.22 9.02
CA ALA A 108 -28.39 -36.16 8.15
C ALA A 108 -27.40 -35.25 8.91
N GLY A 109 -26.25 -35.03 8.26
CA GLY A 109 -25.38 -33.85 8.35
C GLY A 109 -25.02 -33.33 9.73
N LYS A 110 -23.87 -33.74 10.26
CA LYS A 110 -23.25 -33.12 11.42
C LYS A 110 -21.79 -32.79 11.16
N ASP A 111 -21.48 -32.19 10.01
CA ASP A 111 -20.10 -31.84 9.60
C ASP A 111 -19.99 -30.47 8.89
N GLU A 112 -20.95 -29.55 9.01
CA GLU A 112 -20.82 -28.19 8.42
C GLU A 112 -20.47 -27.09 9.43
N LYS A 113 -20.38 -27.41 10.74
CA LYS A 113 -20.16 -26.39 11.79
C LYS A 113 -18.70 -26.28 12.29
N ALA A 114 -17.77 -26.97 11.63
CA ALA A 114 -16.36 -27.06 12.05
C ALA A 114 -15.35 -26.49 11.03
N ALA A 115 -15.83 -25.93 9.91
CA ALA A 115 -14.95 -25.33 8.88
C ALA A 115 -14.59 -23.86 9.19
N ALA A 116 -15.47 -23.14 9.89
CA ALA A 116 -15.40 -21.69 10.14
C ALA A 116 -14.19 -21.19 10.94
N ASP A 117 -13.60 -22.03 11.81
CA ASP A 117 -12.54 -21.61 12.74
C ASP A 117 -11.14 -22.02 12.27
N LYS A 118 -11.03 -22.67 11.09
CA LYS A 118 -9.74 -23.20 10.63
C LYS A 118 -8.99 -22.14 9.83
N PRO A 119 -7.73 -21.80 10.20
CA PRO A 119 -6.91 -20.93 9.38
C PRO A 119 -6.77 -21.45 7.96
N VAL A 120 -7.00 -20.57 6.99
CA VAL A 120 -6.69 -20.79 5.57
C VAL A 120 -5.18 -21.01 5.41
N LEU A 121 -4.38 -20.18 6.09
CA LEU A 121 -2.93 -20.28 6.08
C LEU A 121 -2.38 -20.03 7.49
N THR A 122 -1.47 -20.89 7.95
CA THR A 122 -0.69 -20.69 9.18
C THR A 122 0.80 -20.67 8.85
N ALA A 123 1.50 -19.61 9.24
CA ALA A 123 2.95 -19.51 9.12
C ALA A 123 3.64 -20.51 10.06
N LYS A 124 4.70 -21.17 9.57
CA LYS A 124 5.41 -22.21 10.33
C LYS A 124 6.61 -21.67 11.09
N GLU A 125 7.39 -20.82 10.44
CA GLU A 125 8.59 -20.19 10.99
C GLU A 125 8.93 -18.90 10.23
N PRO A 126 9.50 -17.87 10.89
CA PRO A 126 10.07 -16.73 10.17
C PRO A 126 11.23 -17.14 9.26
N GLY A 127 11.41 -16.40 8.15
CA GLY A 127 12.51 -16.60 7.19
C GLY A 127 12.21 -17.61 6.08
N LYS A 128 11.04 -18.27 6.12
CA LYS A 128 10.60 -19.20 5.07
C LYS A 128 9.15 -18.89 4.66
N PRO A 129 8.87 -18.69 3.36
CA PRO A 129 7.50 -18.47 2.90
C PRO A 129 6.64 -19.71 3.07
N VAL A 130 5.35 -19.49 3.30
CA VAL A 130 4.30 -20.52 3.26
C VAL A 130 3.28 -20.10 2.21
N THR A 131 2.80 -21.06 1.42
CA THR A 131 1.84 -20.84 0.34
C THR A 131 0.59 -21.68 0.58
N GLU A 132 -0.57 -21.16 0.24
CA GLU A 132 -1.84 -21.89 0.17
C GLU A 132 -2.59 -21.47 -1.11
N ASP A 133 -3.21 -22.43 -1.79
CA ASP A 133 -3.93 -22.17 -3.04
C ASP A 133 -5.45 -22.25 -2.81
N ALA A 134 -6.20 -21.43 -3.54
CA ALA A 134 -7.66 -21.41 -3.59
C ALA A 134 -8.13 -21.24 -5.04
N SER A 135 -9.31 -21.75 -5.38
CA SER A 135 -9.83 -21.72 -6.75
C SER A 135 -11.31 -21.32 -6.77
N GLY A 136 -11.74 -20.75 -7.89
CA GLY A 136 -13.12 -20.33 -8.13
C GLY A 136 -13.53 -19.02 -7.47
N ALA A 137 -14.82 -18.70 -7.60
CA ALA A 137 -15.41 -17.43 -7.18
C ALA A 137 -15.78 -17.35 -5.69
N ASP A 138 -15.80 -18.48 -4.98
CA ASP A 138 -16.33 -18.57 -3.62
C ASP A 138 -15.30 -18.26 -2.52
N SER A 139 -14.06 -17.94 -2.89
CA SER A 139 -13.02 -17.59 -1.92
C SER A 139 -13.36 -16.26 -1.24
N PRO A 140 -13.47 -16.20 0.10
CA PRO A 140 -13.83 -14.98 0.80
C PRO A 140 -12.65 -14.00 0.89
N ALA A 141 -12.92 -12.78 1.36
CA ALA A 141 -11.87 -11.93 1.91
C ALA A 141 -11.22 -12.61 3.12
N LEU A 142 -9.97 -12.29 3.45
CA LEU A 142 -9.26 -12.88 4.59
C LEU A 142 -8.82 -11.82 5.60
N VAL A 143 -8.91 -12.17 6.89
CA VAL A 143 -8.40 -11.38 8.01
C VAL A 143 -7.17 -12.07 8.59
N GLY A 144 -6.07 -11.33 8.67
CA GLY A 144 -4.78 -11.82 9.12
C GLY A 144 -4.35 -11.21 10.44
N THR A 145 -3.74 -12.04 11.30
CA THR A 145 -3.05 -11.59 12.50
C THR A 145 -1.70 -12.26 12.64
N ALA A 146 -0.70 -11.51 13.11
CA ALA A 146 0.61 -12.01 13.48
C ALA A 146 1.07 -11.39 14.79
N ASP A 147 1.72 -12.18 15.65
CA ASP A 147 2.25 -11.76 16.93
C ASP A 147 3.65 -12.36 17.24
N GLY A 148 4.32 -11.77 18.23
CA GLY A 148 5.63 -12.23 18.68
C GLY A 148 6.68 -12.22 17.55
N LYS A 149 7.40 -13.33 17.35
CA LYS A 149 8.42 -13.41 16.29
C LYS A 149 7.87 -13.34 14.86
N PHE A 150 6.57 -13.51 14.68
CA PHE A 150 5.95 -13.50 13.36
C PHE A 150 5.46 -12.11 12.93
N ALA A 151 5.29 -11.17 13.86
CA ALA A 151 4.73 -9.84 13.55
C ALA A 151 5.67 -8.91 12.75
N PRO A 152 6.99 -8.81 13.05
CA PRO A 152 7.87 -7.82 12.42
C PRO A 152 8.03 -7.98 10.91
N GLY A 153 7.35 -7.16 10.13
CA GLY A 153 7.42 -7.19 8.67
C GLY A 153 6.64 -8.33 8.06
N TRP A 154 5.67 -8.88 8.80
CA TRP A 154 4.78 -9.90 8.27
C TRP A 154 4.13 -9.38 7.00
N THR A 155 4.31 -10.12 5.92
CA THR A 155 3.84 -9.75 4.59
C THR A 155 3.02 -10.89 4.05
N VAL A 156 1.83 -10.56 3.55
CA VAL A 156 0.95 -11.49 2.87
C VAL A 156 0.58 -10.90 1.51
N GLN A 157 0.58 -11.75 0.49
CA GLN A 157 0.15 -11.40 -0.85
C GLN A 157 -0.83 -12.42 -1.37
N GLN A 158 -1.76 -11.91 -2.16
CA GLN A 158 -2.69 -12.66 -2.98
C GLN A 158 -2.32 -12.45 -4.45
N THR A 159 -2.09 -13.54 -5.17
CA THR A 159 -1.86 -13.55 -6.62
C THR A 159 -2.93 -14.40 -7.28
N THR A 160 -3.75 -13.81 -8.14
CA THR A 160 -4.87 -14.49 -8.81
C THR A 160 -4.68 -14.49 -10.32
N GLN A 161 -4.77 -15.66 -10.94
CA GLN A 161 -4.80 -15.85 -12.38
C GLN A 161 -6.24 -16.09 -12.83
N VAL A 162 -6.73 -15.28 -13.77
CA VAL A 162 -8.07 -15.44 -14.36
C VAL A 162 -7.91 -15.77 -15.85
N ALA A 163 -8.21 -17.01 -16.23
CA ALA A 163 -7.88 -17.54 -17.56
C ALA A 163 -8.68 -16.90 -18.72
N ALA A 164 -9.92 -16.49 -18.47
CA ALA A 164 -10.81 -15.93 -19.48
C ALA A 164 -11.91 -15.06 -18.85
N GLY A 165 -12.60 -14.28 -19.70
CA GLY A 165 -13.66 -13.37 -19.29
C GLY A 165 -13.17 -11.96 -18.95
N THR A 166 -14.08 -11.14 -18.43
CA THR A 166 -13.79 -9.79 -17.96
C THR A 166 -12.73 -9.83 -16.88
N GLY A 167 -11.68 -9.01 -17.02
CA GLY A 167 -10.58 -8.99 -16.06
C GLY A 167 -9.58 -10.15 -16.16
N ARG A 168 -9.57 -10.89 -17.29
CA ARG A 168 -8.53 -11.88 -17.61
C ARG A 168 -7.13 -11.33 -17.30
N GLY A 169 -6.31 -12.12 -16.63
CA GLY A 169 -4.90 -11.80 -16.46
C GLY A 169 -4.32 -12.25 -15.14
N LEU A 170 -3.19 -11.66 -14.78
CA LEU A 170 -2.51 -11.88 -13.52
C LEU A 170 -2.78 -10.68 -12.59
N GLN A 171 -3.68 -10.85 -11.64
CA GLN A 171 -4.03 -9.83 -10.67
C GLN A 171 -3.23 -10.05 -9.39
N GLY A 172 -2.56 -9.03 -8.88
CA GLY A 172 -1.79 -9.16 -7.64
C GLY A 172 -2.03 -8.04 -6.65
N VAL A 173 -2.29 -8.38 -5.40
CA VAL A 173 -2.47 -7.42 -4.30
C VAL A 173 -1.72 -7.86 -3.05
N ASN A 174 -1.09 -6.90 -2.37
CA ASN A 174 -0.58 -7.10 -1.02
C ASN A 174 -1.73 -6.94 -0.05
N CYS A 175 -1.87 -7.85 0.91
CA CYS A 175 -2.80 -7.64 2.01
C CYS A 175 -2.30 -6.47 2.85
N THR A 176 -3.18 -5.53 3.17
CA THR A 176 -2.80 -4.24 3.77
C THR A 176 -3.27 -4.14 5.21
N ALA A 177 -2.62 -3.30 6.01
CA ALA A 177 -3.14 -2.96 7.32
C ALA A 177 -4.46 -2.17 7.14
N PRO A 178 -5.49 -2.44 7.97
CA PRO A 178 -6.71 -1.66 7.95
C PRO A 178 -6.45 -0.21 8.37
N ASP A 179 -7.15 0.72 7.73
CA ASP A 179 -7.00 2.17 7.90
C ASP A 179 -8.38 2.86 7.81
N THR A 180 -8.39 4.19 7.88
CA THR A 180 -9.62 5.00 7.85
C THR A 180 -9.80 5.86 6.60
N GLU A 181 -8.79 5.95 5.73
CA GLU A 181 -8.84 6.80 4.54
C GLU A 181 -8.04 6.19 3.39
N PHE A 182 -8.62 6.17 2.19
CA PHE A 182 -7.99 5.59 1.00
C PHE A 182 -8.33 6.36 -0.27
N TRP A 183 -7.32 6.54 -1.12
CA TRP A 183 -7.45 7.23 -2.40
C TRP A 183 -7.07 6.32 -3.57
N PHE A 184 -7.95 6.16 -4.55
CA PHE A 184 -7.76 5.31 -5.73
C PHE A 184 -7.97 6.10 -7.04
N PRO A 185 -7.00 6.92 -7.45
CA PRO A 185 -7.00 7.55 -8.76
C PRO A 185 -6.80 6.50 -9.85
N GLY A 186 -7.69 6.42 -10.84
CA GLY A 186 -7.57 5.50 -11.98
C GLY A 186 -8.60 4.37 -12.03
N ALA A 187 -9.58 4.39 -11.13
CA ALA A 187 -10.80 3.60 -11.27
C ALA A 187 -11.65 4.10 -12.45
N SER A 188 -12.70 3.36 -12.78
CA SER A 188 -13.60 3.68 -13.89
C SER A 188 -15.03 3.27 -13.60
N THR A 189 -15.98 4.03 -14.15
CA THR A 189 -17.39 3.66 -14.21
C THR A 189 -17.86 3.47 -15.66
N ALA A 190 -16.93 3.39 -16.62
CA ALA A 190 -17.24 3.20 -18.04
C ALA A 190 -17.90 1.84 -18.32
N PRO A 191 -18.70 1.69 -19.40
CA PRO A 191 -19.46 0.47 -19.67
C PRO A 191 -18.62 -0.79 -19.94
N ASP A 192 -17.36 -0.64 -20.37
CA ASP A 192 -16.40 -1.73 -20.60
C ASP A 192 -15.53 -2.04 -19.38
N ARG A 193 -15.83 -1.40 -18.25
CA ARG A 193 -15.15 -1.54 -16.96
C ARG A 193 -16.12 -2.00 -15.88
N THR A 194 -15.72 -3.04 -15.14
CA THR A 194 -16.45 -3.58 -13.99
C THR A 194 -15.59 -3.45 -12.74
N ASP A 195 -15.40 -2.22 -12.28
CA ASP A 195 -14.54 -1.93 -11.14
C ASP A 195 -15.28 -2.09 -9.80
N TYR A 196 -14.68 -2.82 -8.87
CA TYR A 196 -15.20 -3.00 -7.50
C TYR A 196 -14.27 -2.35 -6.49
N VAL A 197 -14.82 -1.60 -5.52
CA VAL A 197 -14.11 -1.33 -4.25
C VAL A 197 -14.40 -2.49 -3.33
N HIS A 198 -13.35 -3.22 -2.95
CA HIS A 198 -13.44 -4.28 -1.94
C HIS A 198 -13.14 -3.68 -0.58
N LEU A 199 -14.11 -3.72 0.33
CA LEU A 199 -13.95 -3.34 1.73
C LEU A 199 -13.82 -4.60 2.58
N THR A 200 -12.91 -4.62 3.56
CA THR A 200 -12.77 -5.75 4.48
C THR A 200 -12.62 -5.24 5.90
N ASN A 201 -13.56 -5.60 6.77
CA ASN A 201 -13.54 -5.21 8.18
C ASN A 201 -12.91 -6.34 9.02
N PRO A 202 -11.74 -6.12 9.64
CA PRO A 202 -11.08 -7.11 10.50
C PRO A 202 -11.48 -7.03 11.97
N ASP A 203 -12.31 -6.05 12.35
CA ASP A 203 -12.63 -5.76 13.73
C ASP A 203 -13.93 -6.49 14.15
N ASP A 204 -14.11 -6.71 15.46
CA ASP A 204 -15.30 -7.36 16.06
C ASP A 204 -16.57 -6.49 16.04
N SER A 205 -16.46 -5.26 15.54
CA SER A 205 -17.55 -4.28 15.46
C SER A 205 -17.74 -3.81 14.02
N ALA A 206 -18.99 -3.52 13.64
CA ALA A 206 -19.29 -3.00 12.32
C ALA A 206 -18.55 -1.68 12.05
N ALA A 207 -18.04 -1.52 10.83
CA ALA A 207 -17.48 -0.28 10.33
C ALA A 207 -18.53 0.47 9.50
N VAL A 208 -18.43 1.80 9.47
CA VAL A 208 -19.29 2.66 8.64
C VAL A 208 -18.41 3.45 7.69
N VAL A 209 -18.66 3.33 6.40
CA VAL A 209 -17.78 3.80 5.32
C VAL A 209 -18.58 4.66 4.34
N ASP A 210 -17.95 5.73 3.85
CA ASP A 210 -18.41 6.50 2.71
C ASP A 210 -17.48 6.29 1.52
N ILE A 211 -18.05 6.25 0.32
CA ILE A 211 -17.36 6.14 -0.96
C ILE A 211 -17.79 7.32 -1.84
N GLU A 212 -16.85 8.24 -2.07
CA GLU A 212 -17.03 9.38 -2.96
C GLU A 212 -16.29 9.13 -4.28
N LEU A 213 -16.87 9.63 -5.38
CA LEU A 213 -16.33 9.49 -6.73
C LEU A 213 -16.07 10.87 -7.32
N TYR A 214 -14.87 11.08 -7.86
CA TYR A 214 -14.46 12.34 -8.48
C TYR A 214 -14.08 12.13 -9.93
N GLY A 215 -14.78 12.79 -10.85
CA GLY A 215 -14.52 12.78 -12.28
C GLY A 215 -13.81 14.04 -12.77
N LYS A 216 -13.74 14.19 -14.10
CA LYS A 216 -13.11 15.36 -14.76
C LYS A 216 -13.82 16.69 -14.50
N ASP A 217 -15.10 16.64 -14.12
CA ASP A 217 -15.95 17.82 -13.90
C ASP A 217 -16.19 18.09 -12.41
N GLY A 218 -15.57 17.33 -11.50
CA GLY A 218 -15.75 17.46 -10.05
C GLY A 218 -16.26 16.16 -9.40
N ALA A 219 -16.82 16.29 -8.20
CA ALA A 219 -17.53 15.22 -7.53
C ALA A 219 -18.70 14.71 -8.39
N LEU A 220 -18.86 13.40 -8.47
CA LEU A 220 -19.98 12.74 -9.13
C LEU A 220 -21.09 12.51 -8.10
N GLU A 221 -22.33 12.75 -8.50
CA GLU A 221 -23.49 12.42 -7.66
C GLU A 221 -23.54 10.91 -7.42
N THR A 222 -23.58 10.51 -6.14
CA THR A 222 -23.71 9.12 -5.72
C THR A 222 -25.06 8.89 -5.04
N THR A 223 -25.68 7.73 -5.27
CA THR A 223 -27.03 7.41 -4.76
C THR A 223 -27.01 6.60 -3.47
N VAL A 224 -25.95 5.81 -3.24
CA VAL A 224 -25.79 4.89 -2.10
C VAL A 224 -24.32 4.82 -1.65
N GLY A 225 -23.56 5.90 -1.85
CA GLY A 225 -22.14 5.96 -1.51
C GLY A 225 -21.86 6.24 -0.03
N GLU A 226 -22.81 6.76 0.73
CA GLU A 226 -22.62 7.18 2.13
C GLU A 226 -23.21 6.18 3.13
N GLY A 227 -22.56 6.01 4.28
CA GLY A 227 -23.08 5.24 5.41
C GLY A 227 -23.11 3.73 5.19
N ILE A 228 -22.27 3.20 4.30
CA ILE A 228 -22.17 1.77 4.01
C ILE A 228 -21.67 1.06 5.27
N THR A 229 -22.46 0.09 5.75
CA THR A 229 -22.13 -0.66 6.97
C THR A 229 -21.45 -1.97 6.61
N VAL A 230 -20.16 -2.09 6.92
CA VAL A 230 -19.39 -3.33 6.72
C VAL A 230 -19.40 -4.14 8.00
N GLN A 231 -20.00 -5.34 7.97
CA GLN A 231 -20.17 -6.18 9.16
C GLN A 231 -18.82 -6.62 9.77
N PRO A 232 -18.77 -6.96 11.07
CA PRO A 232 -17.58 -7.53 11.70
C PRO A 232 -17.03 -8.71 10.90
N HIS A 233 -15.70 -8.81 10.81
CA HIS A 233 -15.02 -9.91 10.12
C HIS A 233 -15.60 -10.23 8.74
N SER A 234 -15.97 -9.23 7.93
CA SER A 234 -16.62 -9.46 6.63
C SER A 234 -15.94 -8.69 5.50
N GLY A 235 -16.13 -9.20 4.28
CA GLY A 235 -15.70 -8.53 3.05
C GLY A 235 -16.91 -8.14 2.20
N GLU A 236 -16.94 -6.90 1.71
CA GLU A 236 -18.00 -6.36 0.87
C GLU A 236 -17.42 -5.76 -0.43
N PRO A 237 -17.67 -6.40 -1.60
CA PRO A 237 -17.35 -5.81 -2.89
C PRO A 237 -18.48 -4.88 -3.37
N ILE A 238 -18.15 -3.61 -3.60
CA ILE A 238 -19.09 -2.57 -4.07
C ILE A 238 -18.79 -2.22 -5.52
N LEU A 239 -19.73 -2.48 -6.44
CA LEU A 239 -19.58 -2.15 -7.86
C LEU A 239 -19.70 -0.64 -8.10
N LEU A 240 -18.61 0.01 -8.50
CA LEU A 240 -18.53 1.46 -8.62
C LEU A 240 -19.55 2.03 -9.62
N SER A 241 -19.81 1.32 -10.72
CA SER A 241 -20.77 1.75 -11.74
C SER A 241 -22.22 1.74 -11.24
N THR A 242 -22.52 1.15 -10.08
CA THR A 242 -23.87 1.21 -9.49
C THR A 242 -24.07 2.42 -8.58
N LEU A 243 -22.98 3.04 -8.11
CA LEU A 243 -23.05 4.17 -7.18
C LEU A 243 -23.51 5.46 -7.88
N THR A 244 -23.20 5.61 -9.17
CA THR A 244 -23.50 6.81 -9.95
C THR A 244 -24.08 6.51 -11.34
N SER A 245 -24.97 7.37 -11.82
CA SER A 245 -25.47 7.34 -13.20
C SER A 245 -24.48 7.90 -14.23
N GLU A 246 -23.51 8.70 -13.79
CA GLU A 246 -22.54 9.35 -14.66
C GLU A 246 -21.35 8.43 -14.94
N LYS A 247 -21.28 7.91 -16.17
CA LYS A 247 -20.20 7.00 -16.60
C LYS A 247 -18.99 7.80 -17.06
N GLN A 248 -17.84 7.54 -16.45
CA GLN A 248 -16.58 8.24 -16.73
C GLN A 248 -15.45 7.22 -16.84
N ASP A 249 -14.57 7.42 -17.83
CA ASP A 249 -13.42 6.53 -18.06
C ASP A 249 -12.39 6.58 -16.93
N ASN A 250 -12.24 7.75 -16.29
CA ASN A 250 -11.26 8.01 -15.24
C ASN A 250 -11.97 8.65 -14.05
N VAL A 251 -11.96 7.92 -12.93
CA VAL A 251 -12.53 8.33 -11.66
C VAL A 251 -11.45 8.19 -10.58
N THR A 252 -11.45 9.12 -9.65
CA THR A 252 -10.75 8.96 -8.37
C THR A 252 -11.77 8.55 -7.33
N VAL A 253 -11.55 7.41 -6.69
CA VAL A 253 -12.37 6.97 -5.55
C VAL A 253 -11.73 7.44 -4.26
N HIS A 254 -12.54 8.00 -3.37
CA HIS A 254 -12.16 8.29 -1.99
C HIS A 254 -13.01 7.43 -1.07
N VAL A 255 -12.36 6.64 -0.23
CA VAL A 255 -13.01 5.84 0.81
C VAL A 255 -12.67 6.45 2.15
N SER A 256 -13.68 6.86 2.92
CA SER A 256 -13.50 7.41 4.26
C SER A 256 -14.31 6.62 5.29
N VAL A 257 -13.70 6.31 6.43
CA VAL A 257 -14.32 5.50 7.47
C VAL A 257 -14.78 6.40 8.62
N ARG A 258 -16.10 6.45 8.85
CA ARG A 258 -16.72 7.24 9.94
C ARG A 258 -16.53 6.60 11.31
N SER A 259 -16.50 5.28 11.36
CA SER A 259 -16.34 4.49 12.58
C SER A 259 -15.73 3.12 12.25
N GLY A 260 -14.83 2.64 13.10
CA GLY A 260 -14.05 1.42 12.86
C GLY A 260 -12.88 1.68 11.90
N ARG A 261 -12.38 0.61 11.28
CA ARG A 261 -11.36 0.64 10.22
C ARG A 261 -11.64 -0.48 9.23
N VAL A 262 -11.18 -0.33 8.00
CA VAL A 262 -11.30 -1.38 6.96
C VAL A 262 -10.00 -1.47 6.18
N GLY A 263 -9.75 -2.58 5.50
CA GLY A 263 -8.91 -2.54 4.30
C GLY A 263 -9.76 -2.17 3.10
N ALA A 264 -9.15 -1.45 2.15
CA ALA A 264 -9.78 -1.11 0.89
C ALA A 264 -8.82 -1.36 -0.28
N SER A 265 -9.33 -1.88 -1.39
CA SER A 265 -8.60 -2.03 -2.66
C SER A 265 -9.59 -2.01 -3.82
N VAL A 266 -9.20 -1.44 -4.96
CA VAL A 266 -10.04 -1.46 -6.17
C VAL A 266 -9.62 -2.63 -7.06
N GLN A 267 -10.56 -3.52 -7.38
CA GLN A 267 -10.38 -4.52 -8.42
C GLN A 267 -10.84 -3.92 -9.75
N ALA A 268 -9.91 -3.66 -10.67
CA ALA A 268 -10.21 -3.07 -11.95
C ALA A 268 -10.29 -4.16 -13.02
N LEU A 269 -11.48 -4.35 -13.61
CA LEU A 269 -11.75 -5.41 -14.57
C LEU A 269 -12.21 -4.80 -15.89
N ASP A 270 -11.43 -5.01 -16.94
CA ASP A 270 -11.71 -4.53 -18.30
C ASP A 270 -12.09 -5.71 -19.20
N ASP A 271 -13.09 -5.51 -20.07
CA ASP A 271 -13.58 -6.55 -20.98
C ASP A 271 -12.55 -6.95 -22.06
N LYS A 272 -11.55 -6.11 -22.32
CA LYS A 272 -10.57 -6.31 -23.41
C LYS A 272 -9.13 -6.24 -22.93
N LEU A 273 -8.84 -5.36 -21.98
CA LEU A 273 -7.48 -5.04 -21.53
C LEU A 273 -7.09 -5.78 -20.24
N GLY A 274 -7.87 -6.79 -19.86
CA GLY A 274 -7.62 -7.63 -18.70
C GLY A 274 -7.98 -6.98 -17.38
N GLY A 275 -7.43 -7.48 -16.28
CA GLY A 275 -7.68 -6.93 -14.95
C GLY A 275 -6.45 -6.99 -14.06
N ASP A 276 -6.43 -6.12 -13.05
CA ASP A 276 -5.45 -6.09 -11.96
C ASP A 276 -6.03 -5.31 -10.78
N TRP A 277 -5.31 -5.33 -9.66
CA TRP A 277 -5.65 -4.55 -8.48
C TRP A 277 -5.05 -3.14 -8.53
N LEU A 278 -5.86 -2.14 -8.22
CA LEU A 278 -5.44 -0.78 -7.89
C LEU A 278 -5.40 -0.65 -6.36
N ALA A 279 -4.19 -0.74 -5.80
CA ALA A 279 -3.97 -0.43 -4.39
C ALA A 279 -4.11 1.08 -4.11
N ALA A 280 -4.31 1.43 -2.84
CA ALA A 280 -4.44 2.82 -2.43
C ALA A 280 -3.16 3.61 -2.73
N SER A 281 -3.34 4.83 -3.22
CA SER A 281 -2.28 5.83 -3.28
C SER A 281 -1.83 6.23 -1.88
N VAL A 282 -0.64 6.83 -1.79
CA VAL A 282 -0.26 7.55 -0.58
C VAL A 282 -1.23 8.69 -0.28
N ASP A 283 -1.28 9.08 0.99
CA ASP A 283 -2.05 10.24 1.43
C ASP A 283 -1.68 11.49 0.60
N PRO A 284 -2.63 12.41 0.39
CA PRO A 284 -2.40 13.60 -0.43
C PRO A 284 -1.13 14.36 -0.04
N THR A 285 -0.22 14.56 -0.99
CA THR A 285 1.06 15.24 -0.76
C THR A 285 1.52 16.01 -2.00
N GLY A 286 2.46 16.93 -1.84
CA GLY A 286 2.93 17.78 -2.94
C GLY A 286 3.87 17.10 -3.92
N SER A 287 4.49 15.98 -3.57
CA SER A 287 5.41 15.25 -4.45
C SER A 287 5.15 13.76 -4.39
N LEU A 288 5.05 13.14 -5.57
CA LEU A 288 4.64 11.74 -5.72
C LEU A 288 5.67 10.97 -6.55
N VAL A 289 5.81 9.68 -6.25
CA VAL A 289 6.59 8.74 -7.07
C VAL A 289 5.72 7.53 -7.39
N LEU A 290 5.60 7.21 -8.67
CA LEU A 290 4.85 6.06 -9.19
C LEU A 290 5.88 5.05 -9.73
N PRO A 291 6.31 4.07 -8.91
CA PRO A 291 7.51 3.30 -9.18
C PRO A 291 7.33 2.15 -10.18
N GLY A 292 8.28 2.01 -11.11
CA GLY A 292 8.55 0.82 -11.92
C GLY A 292 7.50 0.50 -12.99
N ILE A 293 7.25 1.48 -13.85
CA ILE A 293 6.59 1.30 -15.14
C ILE A 293 7.49 0.38 -16.00
N PRO A 294 6.98 -0.78 -16.47
CA PRO A 294 7.72 -1.70 -17.32
C PRO A 294 8.18 -1.07 -18.64
N LYS A 295 9.36 -1.48 -19.10
CA LYS A 295 10.00 -0.96 -20.31
C LYS A 295 9.24 -1.18 -21.62
N ASP A 296 8.37 -2.20 -21.63
CA ASP A 296 7.55 -2.64 -22.75
C ASP A 296 6.08 -2.21 -22.60
N ALA A 297 5.80 -1.26 -21.71
CA ALA A 297 4.53 -0.55 -21.67
C ALA A 297 4.26 0.09 -23.04
N THR A 298 3.09 -0.22 -23.60
CA THR A 298 2.61 0.30 -24.88
C THR A 298 1.72 1.53 -24.72
N ALA A 299 1.11 1.69 -23.54
CA ALA A 299 0.42 2.91 -23.15
C ALA A 299 0.61 3.14 -21.65
N VAL A 300 0.79 4.40 -21.28
CA VAL A 300 0.88 4.85 -19.89
C VAL A 300 -0.07 6.03 -19.73
N ARG A 301 -1.10 5.86 -18.90
CA ARG A 301 -2.08 6.90 -18.59
C ARG A 301 -1.92 7.31 -17.14
N LEU A 302 -1.61 8.59 -16.91
CA LEU A 302 -1.47 9.18 -15.58
C LEU A 302 -2.82 9.76 -15.17
N VAL A 303 -3.28 9.41 -13.96
CA VAL A 303 -4.50 9.94 -13.34
C VAL A 303 -4.12 10.62 -12.03
N VAL A 304 -4.54 11.87 -11.86
CA VAL A 304 -4.18 12.73 -10.71
C VAL A 304 -5.42 13.46 -10.20
N PHE A 305 -5.51 13.61 -8.89
CA PHE A 305 -6.59 14.35 -8.22
C PHE A 305 -6.01 15.25 -7.13
N ALA A 306 -6.57 16.45 -6.99
CA ALA A 306 -6.27 17.41 -5.94
C ALA A 306 -7.49 17.51 -4.99
N PRO A 307 -7.44 16.93 -3.78
CA PRO A 307 -8.59 16.94 -2.87
C PRO A 307 -9.01 18.31 -2.34
N GLY A 308 -8.10 19.29 -2.35
CA GLY A 308 -8.41 20.65 -1.94
C GLY A 308 -8.97 21.52 -3.05
N GLU A 309 -9.40 22.73 -2.69
CA GLU A 309 -9.93 23.74 -3.63
C GLU A 309 -8.85 24.42 -4.50
N ALA A 310 -7.57 24.27 -4.14
CA ALA A 310 -6.47 24.91 -4.85
C ALA A 310 -6.04 24.09 -6.06
N ASP A 311 -5.82 24.78 -7.18
CA ASP A 311 -5.22 24.17 -8.37
C ASP A 311 -3.75 23.80 -8.12
N ALA A 312 -3.34 22.64 -8.64
CA ALA A 312 -1.99 22.12 -8.57
C ALA A 312 -1.34 22.12 -9.96
N ASP A 313 -0.18 22.76 -10.09
CA ASP A 313 0.66 22.68 -11.28
C ASP A 313 1.85 21.75 -11.02
N LEU A 314 1.87 20.58 -11.66
CA LEU A 314 2.86 19.53 -11.41
C LEU A 314 3.83 19.39 -12.59
N LYS A 315 5.13 19.41 -12.31
CA LYS A 315 6.15 18.94 -13.26
C LYS A 315 6.08 17.42 -13.33
N VAL A 316 5.96 16.89 -14.54
CA VAL A 316 5.96 15.45 -14.78
C VAL A 316 7.34 15.04 -15.30
N ARG A 317 8.00 14.12 -14.60
CA ARG A 317 9.32 13.60 -14.97
C ARG A 317 9.30 12.07 -14.97
N LEU A 318 9.95 11.45 -15.96
CA LEU A 318 10.24 10.03 -15.97
C LEU A 318 11.68 9.81 -15.53
N ALA A 319 11.90 9.20 -14.36
CA ALA A 319 13.22 8.71 -13.97
C ALA A 319 13.49 7.38 -14.69
N SER A 320 14.42 7.36 -15.65
CA SER A 320 14.88 6.18 -16.39
C SER A 320 16.28 5.72 -15.87
N PRO A 321 16.88 4.65 -16.41
CA PRO A 321 18.24 4.24 -16.04
C PRO A 321 19.29 5.25 -16.50
N SER A 322 19.00 5.99 -17.57
CA SER A 322 19.87 6.98 -18.19
C SER A 322 19.73 8.39 -17.57
N GLY A 323 18.65 8.66 -16.82
CA GLY A 323 18.44 9.91 -16.10
C GLY A 323 16.97 10.33 -16.06
N SER A 324 16.70 11.57 -15.66
CA SER A 324 15.35 12.12 -15.66
C SER A 324 14.99 12.72 -17.01
N ILE A 325 13.96 12.17 -17.65
CA ILE A 325 13.40 12.59 -18.94
C ILE A 325 12.11 13.37 -18.70
N THR A 326 11.82 14.36 -19.54
CA THR A 326 10.53 15.05 -19.54
C THR A 326 9.63 14.42 -20.63
N PRO A 327 8.43 13.93 -20.29
CA PRO A 327 7.48 13.46 -21.29
C PRO A 327 7.06 14.62 -22.23
N ALA A 328 7.18 14.41 -23.54
CA ALA A 328 6.90 15.45 -24.52
C ALA A 328 5.42 15.83 -24.53
N GLY A 329 5.13 17.14 -24.49
CA GLY A 329 3.76 17.68 -24.47
C GLY A 329 3.05 17.52 -23.12
N ASN A 330 3.72 16.94 -22.13
CA ASN A 330 3.21 16.72 -20.78
C ASN A 330 4.26 17.15 -19.74
N GLU A 331 5.03 18.20 -20.03
CA GLU A 331 6.10 18.70 -19.17
C GLU A 331 5.53 19.22 -17.83
N THR A 332 4.38 19.85 -17.90
CA THR A 332 3.59 20.37 -16.78
C THR A 332 2.15 19.88 -16.90
N LEU A 333 1.60 19.40 -15.79
CA LEU A 333 0.21 18.99 -15.67
C LEU A 333 -0.51 19.93 -14.72
N HIS A 334 -1.52 20.61 -15.24
CA HIS A 334 -2.43 21.42 -14.44
C HIS A 334 -3.60 20.56 -13.95
N VAL A 335 -3.80 20.50 -12.63
CA VAL A 335 -4.88 19.75 -11.98
C VAL A 335 -5.74 20.75 -11.23
N LYS A 336 -7.03 20.83 -11.58
CA LYS A 336 -7.96 21.70 -10.88
C LYS A 336 -8.32 21.11 -9.53
N GLY A 337 -8.49 21.97 -8.52
CA GLY A 337 -9.01 21.56 -7.22
C GLY A 337 -10.34 20.82 -7.37
N GLY A 338 -10.49 19.69 -6.67
CA GLY A 338 -11.70 18.85 -6.68
C GLY A 338 -11.99 18.11 -7.99
N MET A 339 -11.09 18.12 -8.99
CA MET A 339 -11.30 17.45 -10.28
C MET A 339 -10.22 16.40 -10.58
N THR A 340 -10.62 15.30 -11.20
CA THR A 340 -9.71 14.26 -11.68
C THR A 340 -9.16 14.63 -13.07
N SER A 341 -7.85 14.80 -13.17
CA SER A 341 -7.13 14.97 -14.44
C SER A 341 -6.56 13.64 -14.91
N ALA A 342 -6.73 13.32 -16.20
CA ALA A 342 -6.16 12.12 -16.82
C ALA A 342 -5.43 12.48 -18.11
N VAL A 343 -4.21 11.96 -18.28
CA VAL A 343 -3.33 12.29 -19.41
C VAL A 343 -2.63 11.04 -19.93
N ASP A 344 -2.66 10.86 -21.26
CA ASP A 344 -1.90 9.82 -21.95
C ASP A 344 -0.48 10.32 -22.23
N LEU A 345 0.53 9.59 -21.72
CA LEU A 345 1.94 9.98 -21.86
C LEU A 345 2.59 9.44 -23.15
N GLY A 346 1.82 8.74 -23.99
CA GLY A 346 2.31 8.13 -25.23
C GLY A 346 3.42 7.08 -25.00
N ASP A 347 4.31 6.92 -25.98
CA ASP A 347 5.51 6.07 -25.85
C ASP A 347 6.60 6.76 -25.04
N VAL A 348 6.33 6.95 -23.75
CA VAL A 348 7.24 7.63 -22.82
C VAL A 348 8.43 6.75 -22.41
N MET A 349 8.26 5.42 -22.41
CA MET A 349 9.25 4.47 -21.91
C MET A 349 10.42 4.27 -22.86
N ARG A 350 10.20 4.34 -24.18
CA ARG A 350 11.25 4.19 -25.21
C ARG A 350 12.12 2.95 -25.04
N GLY A 351 11.56 1.86 -24.50
CA GLY A 351 12.26 0.60 -24.27
C GLY A 351 13.11 0.52 -23.00
N GLU A 352 13.09 1.55 -22.13
CA GLU A 352 13.73 1.53 -20.81
C GLU A 352 12.67 1.47 -19.68
N PRO A 353 12.92 0.76 -18.57
CA PRO A 353 12.02 0.80 -17.42
C PRO A 353 12.15 2.16 -16.71
N GLY A 354 11.14 2.59 -15.96
CA GLY A 354 11.17 3.92 -15.38
C GLY A 354 10.10 4.15 -14.32
N SER A 355 10.15 5.30 -13.68
CA SER A 355 9.19 5.70 -12.66
C SER A 355 8.80 7.15 -12.88
N LEU A 356 7.52 7.48 -12.72
CA LEU A 356 7.11 8.87 -12.76
C LEU A 356 7.38 9.53 -11.43
N VAL A 357 7.88 10.75 -11.50
CA VAL A 357 8.13 11.64 -10.37
C VAL A 357 7.35 12.92 -10.65
N LEU A 358 6.37 13.20 -9.80
CA LEU A 358 5.56 14.41 -9.84
C LEU A 358 6.04 15.35 -8.75
N THR A 359 6.33 16.58 -9.11
CA THR A 359 6.79 17.61 -8.16
C THR A 359 6.09 18.93 -8.45
N PRO A 360 5.89 19.82 -7.47
CA PRO A 360 5.26 21.11 -7.72
C PRO A 360 6.06 21.96 -8.69
N SER A 361 5.36 22.72 -9.53
CA SER A 361 5.97 23.70 -10.43
C SER A 361 6.42 24.93 -9.66
N ASP A 362 5.59 25.39 -8.73
CA ASP A 362 5.72 26.59 -7.90
C ASP A 362 5.40 26.34 -6.42
N HIS A 363 4.12 26.24 -6.02
CA HIS A 363 3.68 25.99 -4.65
C HIS A 363 3.17 24.56 -4.50
N SER A 364 3.35 24.01 -3.30
CA SER A 364 2.96 22.64 -3.01
C SER A 364 1.46 22.55 -2.70
N VAL A 365 0.70 21.90 -3.59
CA VAL A 365 -0.69 21.48 -3.33
C VAL A 365 -0.73 19.96 -3.13
N PRO A 366 -1.41 19.45 -2.07
CA PRO A 366 -1.60 18.02 -1.87
C PRO A 366 -2.38 17.38 -3.03
N VAL A 367 -1.81 16.31 -3.60
CA VAL A 367 -2.41 15.53 -4.68
C VAL A 367 -2.23 14.04 -4.43
N VAL A 368 -3.06 13.23 -5.08
CA VAL A 368 -2.93 11.77 -5.18
C VAL A 368 -2.84 11.38 -6.65
N ALA A 369 -2.12 10.30 -6.96
CA ALA A 369 -1.98 9.83 -8.34
C ALA A 369 -1.81 8.32 -8.46
N ALA A 370 -2.13 7.79 -9.65
CA ALA A 370 -1.73 6.47 -10.11
C ALA A 370 -1.51 6.49 -11.62
N VAL A 371 -0.83 5.46 -12.13
CA VAL A 371 -0.78 5.19 -13.57
C VAL A 371 -1.45 3.87 -13.90
N ARG A 372 -2.22 3.90 -14.99
CA ARG A 372 -2.64 2.70 -15.70
C ARG A 372 -1.60 2.39 -16.77
N VAL A 373 -1.09 1.17 -16.77
CA VAL A 373 -0.09 0.70 -17.73
C VAL A 373 -0.68 -0.41 -18.56
N VAL A 374 -0.58 -0.32 -19.90
CA VAL A 374 -0.99 -1.38 -20.82
C VAL A 374 0.24 -2.00 -21.49
N ARG A 375 0.36 -3.33 -21.48
CA ARG A 375 1.38 -4.10 -22.22
C ARG A 375 0.70 -5.01 -23.25
N GLY A 376 1.48 -5.53 -24.19
CA GLY A 376 0.98 -6.44 -25.23
C GLY A 376 0.34 -5.73 -26.43
N LYS A 377 -0.26 -6.50 -27.34
CA LYS A 377 -0.88 -5.99 -28.58
C LYS A 377 -2.15 -6.77 -28.92
N GLY A 378 -3.15 -6.09 -29.48
CA GLY A 378 -4.40 -6.71 -29.89
C GLY A 378 -5.08 -7.45 -28.73
N ALA A 379 -5.51 -8.69 -28.97
CA ALA A 379 -6.18 -9.51 -27.95
C ALA A 379 -5.26 -10.01 -26.82
N ALA A 380 -3.94 -9.79 -26.91
CA ALA A 380 -2.97 -10.14 -25.87
C ALA A 380 -2.59 -8.93 -25.00
N GLN A 381 -3.42 -7.88 -24.99
CA GLN A 381 -3.20 -6.72 -24.12
C GLN A 381 -3.61 -7.02 -22.68
N GLU A 382 -2.81 -6.55 -21.74
CA GLU A 382 -3.12 -6.57 -20.31
C GLU A 382 -2.83 -5.22 -19.66
N THR A 383 -3.49 -4.96 -18.54
CA THR A 383 -3.40 -3.74 -17.76
C THR A 383 -2.86 -4.04 -16.37
N ALA A 384 -2.01 -3.16 -15.84
CA ALA A 384 -1.69 -3.09 -14.42
C ALA A 384 -1.82 -1.65 -13.92
N PHE A 385 -1.96 -1.48 -12.60
CA PHE A 385 -2.07 -0.17 -11.95
C PHE A 385 -0.89 0.06 -11.00
N ILE A 386 -0.31 1.25 -11.05
CA ILE A 386 0.79 1.65 -10.18
C ILE A 386 0.39 2.95 -9.47
N PRO A 387 -0.12 2.87 -8.23
CA PRO A 387 -0.38 4.07 -7.43
C PRO A 387 0.93 4.76 -7.05
N ALA A 388 0.84 6.04 -6.70
CA ALA A 388 1.93 6.71 -6.01
C ALA A 388 2.20 5.99 -4.69
N GLY A 389 3.45 5.62 -4.45
CA GLY A 389 3.86 4.81 -3.30
C GLY A 389 4.68 5.60 -2.30
N ARG A 390 4.77 5.10 -1.06
CA ARG A 390 5.73 5.59 -0.06
C ARG A 390 7.12 5.08 -0.39
N ALA A 391 8.16 5.73 0.13
CA ALA A 391 9.50 5.17 0.09
C ALA A 391 9.52 3.83 0.86
N VAL A 392 10.45 2.95 0.49
CA VAL A 392 10.72 1.65 1.13
C VAL A 392 11.00 1.77 2.64
N GLY A 393 11.37 2.96 3.12
CA GLY A 393 11.71 3.19 4.52
C GLY A 393 12.96 2.41 4.90
N LYS A 394 12.92 1.68 6.02
CA LYS A 394 14.06 0.85 6.44
C LYS A 394 14.10 -0.46 5.68
N ARG A 395 12.92 -1.06 5.51
CA ARG A 395 12.77 -2.39 4.93
C ARG A 395 11.39 -2.53 4.31
N ALA A 396 11.33 -3.05 3.10
CA ALA A 396 10.10 -3.49 2.44
C ALA A 396 10.23 -4.96 2.05
N THR A 397 9.13 -5.68 2.04
CA THR A 397 9.11 -7.10 1.70
C THR A 397 8.04 -7.39 0.65
N ALA A 398 8.36 -8.28 -0.29
CA ALA A 398 7.48 -8.71 -1.37
C ALA A 398 7.60 -10.23 -1.51
N VAL A 399 6.49 -10.96 -1.59
CA VAL A 399 6.47 -12.43 -1.52
C VAL A 399 6.06 -13.06 -2.86
N ASP A 400 5.91 -14.38 -2.92
CA ASP A 400 5.47 -15.08 -4.14
C ASP A 400 6.37 -14.85 -5.38
N ASN A 401 7.67 -14.64 -5.15
CA ASN A 401 8.61 -14.43 -6.24
C ASN A 401 9.00 -15.76 -6.88
N THR A 402 9.24 -15.75 -8.19
CA THR A 402 9.67 -16.91 -8.97
C THR A 402 11.05 -16.69 -9.59
N ALA A 403 11.69 -17.76 -10.07
CA ALA A 403 13.04 -17.68 -10.62
C ALA A 403 13.14 -16.85 -11.92
N LYS A 404 12.06 -16.78 -12.71
CA LYS A 404 12.06 -16.21 -14.07
C LYS A 404 10.97 -15.16 -14.32
N GLY A 405 9.97 -15.06 -13.44
CA GLY A 405 8.82 -14.17 -13.60
C GLY A 405 8.83 -12.96 -12.66
N THR A 406 9.96 -12.64 -12.04
CA THR A 406 10.07 -11.55 -11.07
C THR A 406 11.09 -10.52 -11.53
N LYS A 407 10.69 -9.25 -11.49
CA LYS A 407 11.57 -8.09 -11.71
C LYS A 407 11.41 -7.11 -10.56
N LEU A 408 12.51 -6.46 -10.17
CA LEU A 408 12.53 -5.44 -9.13
C LEU A 408 13.04 -4.13 -9.72
N SER A 409 12.17 -3.13 -9.78
CA SER A 409 12.52 -1.77 -10.19
C SER A 409 12.72 -0.91 -8.96
N VAL A 410 13.82 -0.14 -8.94
CA VAL A 410 14.23 0.67 -7.79
C VAL A 410 14.57 2.09 -8.25
N THR A 411 13.95 3.09 -7.62
CA THR A 411 14.07 4.50 -7.96
C THR A 411 14.64 5.29 -6.79
N ALA A 412 15.63 6.12 -7.07
CA ALA A 412 16.22 7.04 -6.10
C ALA A 412 16.07 8.48 -6.62
N PRO A 413 14.94 9.17 -6.34
CA PRO A 413 14.59 10.40 -7.04
C PRO A 413 15.50 11.58 -6.71
N SER A 414 15.99 11.70 -5.47
CA SER A 414 16.65 12.92 -4.97
C SER A 414 18.12 12.75 -4.58
N ALA A 415 18.56 11.55 -4.21
CA ALA A 415 19.97 11.28 -3.91
C ALA A 415 20.32 9.82 -4.19
N THR A 416 21.60 9.56 -4.50
CA THR A 416 22.11 8.20 -4.68
C THR A 416 21.91 7.41 -3.38
N ALA A 417 21.45 6.17 -3.51
CA ALA A 417 21.18 5.29 -2.39
C ALA A 417 21.84 3.93 -2.59
N LYS A 418 22.11 3.25 -1.48
CA LYS A 418 22.58 1.87 -1.45
C LYS A 418 21.51 1.03 -0.78
N ILE A 419 21.14 -0.06 -1.44
CA ILE A 419 20.15 -1.01 -0.93
C ILE A 419 20.75 -2.41 -0.85
N LYS A 420 20.26 -3.21 0.10
CA LYS A 420 20.51 -4.64 0.17
C LYS A 420 19.22 -5.36 -0.18
N VAL A 421 19.26 -6.26 -1.14
CA VAL A 421 18.14 -7.12 -1.50
C VAL A 421 18.47 -8.53 -1.07
N THR A 422 17.64 -9.11 -0.22
CA THR A 422 17.76 -10.47 0.29
C THR A 422 16.62 -11.31 -0.27
N ALA A 423 16.96 -12.39 -0.96
CA ALA A 423 16.02 -13.45 -1.30
C ALA A 423 16.03 -14.50 -0.20
N SER A 424 14.86 -14.86 0.33
CA SER A 424 14.72 -15.89 1.38
C SER A 424 15.04 -17.29 0.87
N ALA A 425 14.99 -18.31 1.73
CA ALA A 425 14.80 -19.68 1.24
C ALA A 425 13.47 -19.78 0.47
N GLY A 426 13.35 -20.75 -0.44
CA GLY A 426 12.07 -21.04 -1.08
C GLY A 426 11.09 -21.71 -0.13
N SER A 427 9.79 -21.62 -0.45
CA SER A 427 8.71 -22.27 0.31
C SER A 427 8.90 -23.79 0.44
N GLU A 428 9.56 -24.41 -0.54
CA GLU A 428 9.85 -25.85 -0.55
C GLU A 428 11.34 -26.18 -0.40
N GLY A 429 12.20 -25.17 -0.24
CA GLY A 429 13.62 -25.34 0.02
C GLY A 429 14.54 -24.43 -0.79
N GLY A 430 15.84 -24.66 -0.61
CA GLY A 430 16.91 -23.78 -1.07
C GLY A 430 17.42 -22.89 0.06
N SER A 431 18.43 -22.08 -0.25
CA SER A 431 19.10 -21.21 0.73
C SER A 431 19.03 -19.75 0.33
N ALA A 432 18.80 -18.89 1.33
CA ALA A 432 18.75 -17.46 1.15
C ALA A 432 20.05 -16.90 0.56
N VAL A 433 19.92 -15.84 -0.23
CA VAL A 433 21.04 -15.13 -0.86
C VAL A 433 20.79 -13.63 -0.78
N SER A 434 21.84 -12.83 -0.69
CA SER A 434 21.72 -11.36 -0.66
C SER A 434 22.68 -10.72 -1.65
N LYS A 435 22.23 -9.62 -2.26
CA LYS A 435 23.03 -8.76 -3.12
C LYS A 435 22.82 -7.31 -2.71
N THR A 436 23.79 -6.46 -3.00
CA THR A 436 23.75 -5.03 -2.67
C THR A 436 23.90 -4.23 -3.94
N TYR A 437 23.09 -3.18 -4.06
CA TYR A 437 23.01 -2.35 -5.27
C TYR A 437 23.18 -0.89 -4.92
N THR A 438 23.77 -0.14 -5.85
CA THR A 438 23.85 1.32 -5.79
C THR A 438 22.89 1.90 -6.82
N VAL A 439 21.88 2.61 -6.36
CA VAL A 439 20.87 3.27 -7.19
C VAL A 439 21.26 4.74 -7.31
N LYS A 440 21.52 5.18 -8.54
CA LYS A 440 21.97 6.56 -8.80
C LYS A 440 20.82 7.54 -8.61
N SER A 441 21.14 8.73 -8.10
CA SER A 441 20.20 9.84 -7.99
C SER A 441 19.50 10.15 -9.33
N GLY A 442 18.20 10.43 -9.28
CA GLY A 442 17.39 10.78 -10.44
C GLY A 442 17.15 9.63 -11.42
N THR A 443 17.42 8.38 -11.04
CA THR A 443 17.28 7.20 -11.92
C THR A 443 16.32 6.17 -11.36
N THR A 444 15.80 5.34 -12.26
CA THR A 444 15.16 4.06 -11.96
C THR A 444 15.99 2.95 -12.57
N GLN A 445 16.25 1.89 -11.81
CA GLN A 445 17.03 0.74 -12.24
C GLN A 445 16.23 -0.55 -12.01
N GLU A 446 16.09 -1.37 -13.05
CA GLU A 446 15.66 -2.76 -12.90
C GLU A 446 16.90 -3.55 -12.43
N VAL A 447 16.94 -3.90 -11.14
CA VAL A 447 18.09 -4.61 -10.55
C VAL A 447 17.98 -6.11 -10.83
N GLU A 448 19.12 -6.77 -11.01
CA GLU A 448 19.15 -8.24 -11.17
C GLU A 448 18.66 -8.89 -9.87
N VAL A 449 17.46 -9.47 -9.88
CA VAL A 449 16.86 -10.08 -8.69
C VAL A 449 17.72 -11.25 -8.20
N PRO A 450 18.15 -11.29 -6.93
CA PRO A 450 18.84 -12.45 -6.40
C PRO A 450 17.88 -13.64 -6.32
N VAL A 451 18.29 -14.81 -6.81
CA VAL A 451 17.50 -16.05 -6.78
C VAL A 451 18.12 -17.02 -5.77
N PRO A 452 17.33 -17.63 -4.86
CA PRO A 452 17.84 -18.57 -3.87
C PRO A 452 18.59 -19.75 -4.47
N SER A 453 19.70 -20.14 -3.85
CA SER A 453 20.49 -21.29 -4.27
C SER A 453 19.69 -22.56 -4.08
N GLY A 454 19.46 -23.31 -5.17
CA GLY A 454 18.65 -24.54 -5.13
C GLY A 454 17.17 -24.28 -4.85
N LEU A 455 16.64 -23.12 -5.27
CA LEU A 455 15.24 -22.72 -5.10
C LEU A 455 14.26 -23.85 -5.46
N LYS A 456 13.32 -24.11 -4.55
CA LYS A 456 12.09 -24.87 -4.80
C LYS A 456 10.89 -24.06 -4.30
N GLY A 457 9.80 -24.06 -5.05
CA GLY A 457 8.63 -23.21 -4.79
C GLY A 457 8.92 -21.73 -5.03
N THR A 458 8.23 -20.86 -4.29
CA THR A 458 8.35 -19.39 -4.38
C THR A 458 9.18 -18.84 -3.22
N TYR A 459 9.69 -17.62 -3.35
CA TYR A 459 10.52 -16.98 -2.33
C TYR A 459 10.08 -15.56 -2.01
N ALA A 460 10.54 -15.01 -0.89
CA ALA A 460 10.36 -13.61 -0.52
C ALA A 460 11.60 -12.79 -0.90
N LEU A 461 11.37 -11.53 -1.27
CA LEU A 461 12.37 -10.49 -1.48
C LEU A 461 12.20 -9.44 -0.40
N THR A 462 13.27 -9.20 0.36
CA THR A 462 13.35 -8.13 1.34
C THR A 462 14.34 -7.08 0.85
N VAL A 463 13.90 -5.83 0.72
CA VAL A 463 14.69 -4.68 0.28
C VAL A 463 14.97 -3.79 1.50
N GLU A 464 16.23 -3.70 1.90
CA GLU A 464 16.68 -2.85 3.01
C GLU A 464 17.44 -1.63 2.49
N THR A 465 17.06 -0.45 2.98
CA THR A 465 17.82 0.78 2.73
C THR A 465 19.06 0.79 3.61
N VAL A 466 20.25 0.81 2.99
CA VAL A 466 21.54 0.78 3.71
C VAL A 466 22.05 2.19 3.99
N SER A 467 21.98 3.07 3.01
CA SER A 467 22.46 4.46 3.13
C SER A 467 21.97 5.31 1.96
N GLY A 468 21.98 6.64 2.11
CA GLY A 468 21.70 7.59 1.05
C GLY A 468 20.29 8.19 1.14
N GLY A 469 19.74 8.58 -0.01
CA GLY A 469 18.40 9.18 -0.10
C GLY A 469 17.25 8.17 0.01
N PRO A 470 15.99 8.66 0.05
CA PRO A 470 14.81 7.81 0.00
C PRO A 470 14.79 6.98 -1.28
N VAL A 471 14.41 5.71 -1.14
CA VAL A 471 14.28 4.76 -2.25
C VAL A 471 12.83 4.35 -2.39
N TYR A 472 12.34 4.27 -3.62
CA TYR A 472 11.05 3.71 -3.97
C TYR A 472 11.31 2.44 -4.76
N ALA A 473 10.50 1.41 -4.57
CA ALA A 473 10.65 0.18 -5.32
C ALA A 473 9.29 -0.35 -5.74
N SER A 474 9.29 -1.15 -6.80
CA SER A 474 8.14 -1.97 -7.17
C SER A 474 8.60 -3.28 -7.76
N ARG A 475 7.76 -4.30 -7.59
CA ARG A 475 7.96 -5.61 -8.15
C ARG A 475 6.96 -5.84 -9.27
N THR A 476 7.46 -6.23 -10.45
CA THR A 476 6.64 -6.79 -11.51
C THR A 476 6.65 -8.32 -11.40
N LEU A 477 5.46 -8.92 -11.34
CA LEU A 477 5.29 -10.35 -11.58
C LEU A 477 4.76 -10.58 -12.98
N THR A 478 5.27 -11.62 -13.63
CA THR A 478 4.81 -12.05 -14.94
C THR A 478 4.54 -13.54 -14.94
N SER A 479 3.41 -13.94 -15.50
CA SER A 479 3.05 -15.33 -15.80
C SER A 479 2.74 -15.48 -17.29
N SER A 480 2.69 -16.71 -17.78
CA SER A 480 2.24 -17.03 -19.12
C SER A 480 0.83 -17.59 -19.04
N LEU A 481 -0.15 -16.88 -19.57
CA LEU A 481 -1.56 -17.25 -19.55
C LEU A 481 -2.07 -17.47 -20.98
N ASP A 482 -2.08 -18.73 -21.43
CA ASP A 482 -2.41 -19.11 -22.82
C ASP A 482 -1.62 -18.34 -23.89
N GLY A 483 -0.31 -18.14 -23.65
CA GLY A 483 0.57 -17.39 -24.55
C GLY A 483 0.49 -15.87 -24.42
N VAL A 484 -0.37 -15.33 -23.54
CA VAL A 484 -0.34 -13.94 -23.10
C VAL A 484 0.68 -13.79 -21.97
N SER A 485 1.58 -12.80 -22.06
CA SER A 485 2.51 -12.48 -20.98
C SER A 485 1.79 -11.63 -19.92
N ALA A 486 1.00 -12.30 -19.10
CA ALA A 486 0.20 -11.67 -18.07
C ALA A 486 1.08 -11.02 -16.99
N PHE A 487 0.64 -9.91 -16.40
CA PHE A 487 1.45 -9.19 -15.42
C PHE A 487 0.69 -8.32 -14.42
N THR A 488 1.33 -8.10 -13.28
CA THR A 488 0.93 -7.12 -12.25
C THR A 488 2.17 -6.38 -11.77
N VAL A 489 2.00 -5.15 -11.28
CA VAL A 489 3.08 -4.33 -10.70
C VAL A 489 2.67 -3.86 -9.31
N GLN A 490 3.48 -4.15 -8.31
CA GLN A 490 3.19 -3.81 -6.92
C GLN A 490 4.27 -2.91 -6.34
N ALA A 491 3.87 -1.73 -5.86
CA ALA A 491 4.77 -0.85 -5.13
C ALA A 491 5.17 -1.50 -3.78
N LEU A 492 6.43 -1.37 -3.42
CA LEU A 492 6.98 -1.81 -2.14
C LEU A 492 7.01 -0.61 -1.20
N SER A 493 6.38 -0.76 -0.05
CA SER A 493 6.40 0.21 1.04
C SER A 493 6.99 -0.42 2.29
N ASP A 494 7.33 0.41 3.27
CA ASP A 494 7.88 -0.06 4.55
C ASP A 494 7.00 -1.18 5.14
N ASP A 495 7.61 -2.32 5.45
CA ASP A 495 6.91 -3.51 5.94
C ASP A 495 6.46 -3.38 7.40
N ARG A 496 6.73 -2.24 8.05
CA ARG A 496 6.39 -1.94 9.44
C ARG A 496 6.95 -2.99 10.40
N GLY A 497 8.15 -3.52 10.11
CA GLY A 497 8.80 -4.47 11.01
C GLY A 497 9.37 -3.86 12.28
N MET A 498 9.63 -2.56 12.28
CA MET A 498 10.14 -1.83 13.42
C MET A 498 9.24 -0.62 13.71
N VAL A 499 9.14 -0.24 14.97
CA VAL A 499 8.42 0.96 15.42
C VAL A 499 9.33 1.80 16.30
N ALA A 500 9.24 3.12 16.14
CA ALA A 500 9.90 4.07 17.03
C ALA A 500 9.11 4.16 18.34
N VAL A 501 9.76 3.83 19.45
CA VAL A 501 9.21 3.92 20.80
C VAL A 501 9.79 5.16 21.47
N PRO A 502 8.98 6.21 21.71
CA PRO A 502 9.46 7.39 22.40
C PRO A 502 9.85 7.03 23.84
N GLU A 503 10.87 7.70 24.38
CA GLU A 503 11.11 7.66 25.82
C GLU A 503 9.92 8.34 26.52
N ALA A 504 9.27 7.62 27.43
CA ALA A 504 8.18 8.13 28.24
C ALA A 504 8.66 8.26 29.69
N ASP A 505 8.61 9.49 30.22
CA ASP A 505 8.92 9.79 31.61
C ASP A 505 7.64 10.03 32.41
N GLU A 506 7.61 9.55 33.65
CA GLU A 506 6.50 9.81 34.57
C GLU A 506 6.58 11.26 35.10
N ASP A 507 5.68 12.12 34.64
CA ASP A 507 5.53 13.49 35.17
C ASP A 507 4.30 13.61 36.08
N LEU A 508 4.51 13.43 37.39
CA LEU A 508 3.47 13.56 38.41
C LEU A 508 3.05 15.02 38.66
N SER A 509 3.74 16.03 38.11
CA SER A 509 3.35 17.44 38.26
C SER A 509 2.07 17.79 37.49
N VAL A 510 1.72 16.99 36.47
CA VAL A 510 0.49 17.15 35.68
C VAL A 510 -0.77 16.87 36.51
N LEU A 511 -0.64 16.05 37.57
CA LEU A 511 -1.72 15.74 38.52
C LEU A 511 -1.89 16.80 39.63
N GLN A 512 -1.00 17.80 39.71
CA GLN A 512 -1.01 18.83 40.75
C GLN A 512 -1.62 20.17 40.28
N LYS A 513 -2.40 20.18 39.19
CA LYS A 513 -3.08 21.39 38.68
C LYS A 513 -4.51 21.54 39.14
#